data_AF-V9VWQ7-F1
#
_entry.id   AF-V9VWQ7-F1
#
_cell.length_a   1.000
_cell.length_b   1.000
_cell.length_c   1.000
_cell.angle_alpha   90.00
_cell.angle_beta   90.00
_cell.angle_gamma   90.00
#
_symmetry.space_group_name_H-M   'P 1'
#
loop_
_entity.id
_entity.type
_entity.pdbx_description
1 polymer ?
#
loop_
_entity_poly.entity_id
_entity_poly.type
_entity_poly.pdbx_seq_one_letter_code
_entity_poly.pdbx_strand_id
1 'polypeptide(L)' 'MLEILQGPAKRGDVAGIDLVEAAPAYDPAESTQILAARLLLSFIGFIFRNRT' A
#
# COMPACT_ATOMS: atom_id res chain seq x y z
N MET A 1 1.72 -6.02 8.17
CA MET A 1 1.63 -5.61 6.75
C MET A 1 2.50 -4.37 6.44
N LEU A 2 2.28 -3.23 7.12
CA LEU A 2 3.04 -1.99 6.82
C LEU A 2 4.56 -2.10 7.03
N GLU A 3 5.01 -2.89 8.01
CA GLU A 3 6.44 -3.14 8.25
C GLU A 3 7.12 -3.85 7.06
N ILE A 4 6.40 -4.76 6.41
CA ILE A 4 6.90 -5.44 5.20
C ILE A 4 7.05 -4.44 4.07
N LEU A 5 6.11 -3.50 3.93
CA LEU A 5 6.14 -2.45 2.91
C LEU A 5 7.28 -1.43 3.13
N GLN A 6 7.79 -1.27 4.36
CA GLN A 6 8.96 -0.41 4.60
C GLN A 6 10.26 -1.01 4.05
N GLY A 7 10.35 -2.33 3.95
CA GLY A 7 11.55 -3.01 3.44
C GLY A 7 11.89 -2.60 2.01
N PRO A 8 10.98 -2.78 1.03
CA PRO A 8 11.18 -2.34 -0.35
C PRO A 8 11.49 -0.86 -0.48
N ALA A 9 10.77 0.00 0.25
CA ALA A 9 10.99 1.45 0.23
C ALA A 9 12.38 1.88 0.72
N LYS A 10 13.04 1.09 1.58
CA LYS A 10 14.39 1.36 2.11
C LYS A 10 15.53 0.79 1.27
N ARG A 11 15.28 -0.25 0.47
CA ARG A 11 16.34 -1.04 -0.18
C ARG A 11 16.64 -0.61 -1.62
N GLY A 12 15.76 0.16 -2.25
CA GLY A 12 15.95 0.55 -3.65
C GLY A 12 14.85 1.46 -4.16
N ASP A 13 14.93 1.77 -5.45
CA ASP A 13 14.01 2.70 -6.08
C ASP A 13 12.73 1.98 -6.52
N VAL A 14 11.61 2.33 -5.89
CA VAL A 14 10.31 1.67 -6.14
C VAL A 14 9.66 2.28 -7.38
N ALA A 15 9.50 1.47 -8.43
CA ALA A 15 8.83 1.90 -9.67
C ALA A 15 7.29 1.96 -9.54
N GLY A 16 6.70 1.11 -8.69
CA GLY A 16 5.25 1.06 -8.48
C GLY A 16 4.81 -0.06 -7.55
N ILE A 17 3.51 -0.13 -7.28
CA ILE A 17 2.83 -1.20 -6.55
C ILE A 17 1.53 -1.54 -7.26
N ASP A 18 1.19 -2.83 -7.27
CA ASP A 18 -0.12 -3.32 -7.71
C ASP A 18 -0.82 -3.99 -6.52
N LEU A 19 -2.09 -3.65 -6.30
CA LEU A 19 -2.91 -4.19 -5.22
C LEU A 19 -4.10 -4.91 -5.82
N VAL A 20 -3.92 -6.19 -6.06
CA VAL A 20 -4.93 -7.09 -6.62
C VAL A 20 -5.91 -7.58 -5.54
N GLU A 21 -7.06 -8.10 -5.97
CA GLU A 21 -8.06 -8.76 -5.12
C GLU A 21 -8.72 -7.87 -4.05
N ALA A 22 -8.70 -6.54 -4.22
CA ALA A 22 -9.53 -5.61 -3.43
C ALA A 22 -11.00 -5.65 -3.91
N ALA A 23 -11.63 -6.82 -3.83
CA ALA A 23 -12.94 -7.11 -4.41
C ALA A 23 -14.09 -6.52 -3.55
N PRO A 24 -14.73 -5.42 -3.99
CA PRO A 24 -15.77 -4.76 -3.19
C PRO A 24 -17.05 -5.58 -3.11
N ALA A 25 -17.29 -6.41 -4.14
CA ALA A 25 -18.49 -7.23 -4.27
C ALA A 25 -18.66 -8.25 -3.13
N TYR A 26 -17.57 -8.63 -2.45
CA TYR A 26 -17.61 -9.55 -1.32
C TYR A 26 -17.55 -8.85 0.04
N ASP A 27 -17.47 -7.52 0.07
CA ASP A 27 -17.42 -6.73 1.29
C ASP A 27 -18.63 -5.79 1.43
N PRO A 28 -19.73 -6.27 2.05
CA PRO A 28 -20.93 -5.46 2.26
C PRO A 28 -20.73 -4.26 3.20
N ALA A 29 -19.59 -4.15 3.89
CA ALA A 29 -19.26 -3.00 4.74
C ALA A 29 -18.35 -1.96 4.06
N GLU A 30 -17.96 -2.19 2.80
CA GLU A 30 -17.03 -1.35 2.01
C GLU A 30 -15.65 -1.10 2.67
N SER A 31 -15.34 -1.82 3.74
CA SER A 31 -14.15 -1.63 4.58
C SER A 31 -12.85 -1.97 3.86
N THR A 32 -12.90 -2.95 2.96
CA THR A 32 -11.79 -3.51 2.19
C THR A 32 -11.20 -2.45 1.27
N GLN A 33 -12.05 -1.63 0.63
CA GLN A 33 -11.59 -0.53 -0.22
C GLN A 33 -10.90 0.57 0.60
N ILE A 34 -11.44 0.91 1.77
CA ILE A 34 -10.85 1.92 2.66
C ILE A 34 -9.49 1.46 3.19
N LEU A 35 -9.39 0.19 3.60
CA LEU A 35 -8.15 -0.40 4.07
C LEU A 35 -7.10 -0.50 2.95
N ALA A 36 -7.51 -0.89 1.73
CA ALA A 36 -6.67 -0.91 0.54
C ALA A 36 -6.09 0.48 0.23
N ALA A 37 -6.95 1.50 0.20
CA ALA A 37 -6.53 2.89 -0.02
C ALA A 37 -5.55 3.37 1.07
N ARG A 38 -5.81 3.06 2.35
CA ARG A 38 -4.89 3.37 3.45
C ARG A 38 -3.53 2.68 3.31
N LEU A 39 -3.51 1.43 2.83
CA LEU A 39 -2.27 0.69 2.62
C LEU A 39 -1.43 1.35 1.52
N LEU A 40 -2.05 1.69 0.38
CA LEU A 40 -1.40 2.37 -0.74
C LEU A 40 -0.86 3.74 -0.31
N LEU A 41 -1.67 4.55 0.38
CA LEU A 41 -1.25 5.88 0.85
C LEU A 41 -0.06 5.78 1.82
N SER A 42 -0.09 4.80 2.73
CA SER A 42 1.02 4.56 3.66
C SER A 42 2.29 4.17 2.92
N PHE A 43 2.20 3.30 1.91
CA PHE A 43 3.35 2.85 1.13
C PHE A 43 3.96 3.97 0.27
N ILE A 44 3.12 4.76 -0.39
CA ILE A 44 3.55 5.98 -1.10
C ILE A 44 4.32 6.89 -0.15
N GLY A 45 3.80 7.10 1.07
CA GLY A 45 4.49 7.88 2.10
C GLY A 45 5.85 7.28 2.51
N PHE A 46 5.98 5.95 2.57
CA PHE A 46 7.27 5.30 2.82
C PHE A 46 8.27 5.52 1.67
N ILE A 47 7.83 5.43 0.41
CA ILE A 47 8.69 5.68 -0.76
C ILE A 47 9.22 7.11 -0.73
N PHE A 48 8.35 8.11 -0.56
CA PHE A 48 8.78 9.51 -0.52
C PHE A 48 9.73 9.79 0.64
N ARG A 49 9.47 9.24 1.82
CA ARG A 49 10.35 9.41 2.99
C ARG A 49 11.78 8.91 2.74
N ASN A 50 11.96 7.78 2.07
CA ASN A 50 13.27 7.18 1.84
C ASN A 50 13.99 7.69 0.57
N ARG A 51 13.35 8.57 -0.20
CA ARG A 51 13.97 9.32 -1.31
C ARG A 51 14.55 10.68 -0.89
N THR A 52 14.54 10.99 0.41
CA THR A 52 15.04 12.26 0.98
C THR A 52 16.49 12.16 1.42
#